data_AF-A0A350H7Q0-F1
#
_entry.id   AF-A0A350H7Q0-F1
#
_cell.length_a   1.000
_cell.length_b   1.000
_cell.length_c   1.000
_cell.angle_alpha   90.00
_cell.angle_beta   90.00
_cell.angle_gamma   90.00
#
_symmetry.space_group_name_H-M   'P 1'
#
loop_
_entity.id
_entity.type
_entity.pdbx_description
1 polymer ?
#
loop_
_entity_poly.entity_id
_entity_poly.type
_entity_poly.pdbx_seq_one_letter_code
_entity_poly.pdbx_strand_id
1 'polypeptide(L)'
;MYRKKWKELIHADDFDFMMEELNKAMKKGGIYKTSYRFLRKDNRYRFFEHEGIVIKNKKKNIFWIIGSIRDITDKVKLQNRTGLAGALVKAKTHREPWAKQNQRVNSL
;
A
#
# COMPACT_ATOMS: atom_id res chain seq x y z
N MET A 1 -3.42 -1.57 -22.70
CA MET A 1 -2.07 -1.70 -22.11
C MET A 1 -1.96 -0.71 -20.95
N TYR A 2 -1.69 -1.15 -19.72
CA TYR A 2 -1.52 -0.22 -18.57
C TYR A 2 -0.15 0.47 -18.69
N ARG A 3 -0.14 1.75 -19.05
CA ARG A 3 1.08 2.54 -19.30
C ARG A 3 1.54 3.36 -18.07
N LYS A 4 0.80 3.28 -16.95
CA LYS A 4 1.13 3.94 -15.69
C LYS A 4 2.02 3.05 -14.83
N LYS A 5 3.08 3.61 -14.26
CA LYS A 5 3.93 2.87 -13.31
C LYS A 5 3.14 2.64 -12.02
N TRP A 6 3.32 1.51 -11.37
CA TRP A 6 2.65 1.18 -10.10
C TRP A 6 2.74 2.34 -9.07
N LYS A 7 3.88 3.03 -9.05
CA LYS A 7 4.15 4.19 -8.18
C LYS A 7 3.15 5.35 -8.36
N GLU A 8 2.65 5.55 -9.58
CA GLU A 8 1.73 6.65 -9.93
C GLU A 8 0.28 6.33 -9.55
N LEU A 9 0.00 5.09 -9.13
CA LEU A 9 -1.33 4.62 -8.77
C LEU A 9 -1.53 4.56 -7.26
N ILE A 10 -0.52 4.95 -6.47
CA ILE A 10 -0.63 5.01 -5.01
C ILE A 10 -1.15 6.39 -4.63
N HIS A 11 -2.01 6.44 -3.61
CA HIS A 11 -2.48 7.71 -3.07
C HIS A 11 -1.32 8.55 -2.52
N ALA A 12 -1.32 9.86 -2.80
CA ALA A 12 -0.22 10.76 -2.44
C ALA A 12 0.17 10.69 -0.95
N ASP A 13 -0.81 10.73 -0.02
CA ASP A 13 -0.50 10.66 1.42
C ASP A 13 0.18 9.35 1.87
N ASP A 14 0.03 8.27 1.10
CA ASP A 14 0.56 6.95 1.43
C ASP A 14 1.92 6.71 0.76
N PHE A 15 2.25 7.50 -0.27
CA PHE A 15 3.40 7.29 -1.14
C PHE A 15 4.72 7.35 -0.38
N ASP A 16 4.96 8.45 0.37
CA ASP A 16 6.24 8.67 1.06
C ASP A 16 6.51 7.58 2.08
N PHE A 17 5.52 7.26 2.91
CA PHE A 17 5.64 6.22 3.95
C PHE A 17 5.88 4.84 3.33
N MET A 18 5.12 4.49 2.30
CA MET A 18 5.27 3.20 1.63
C MET A 18 6.67 3.07 1.00
N MET A 19 7.13 4.12 0.31
CA MET A 19 8.44 4.15 -0.31
C MET A 19 9.56 4.08 0.73
N GLU A 20 9.40 4.70 1.89
CA GLU A 20 10.36 4.63 2.99
C GLU A 20 10.51 3.19 3.52
N GLU A 21 9.40 2.52 3.81
CA GLU A 21 9.41 1.12 4.30
C GLU A 21 9.98 0.16 3.26
N LEU A 22 9.59 0.32 1.99
CA LEU A 22 10.17 -0.45 0.89
C LEU A 22 11.67 -0.21 0.78
N ASN A 23 12.13 1.06 0.82
CA ASN A 23 13.54 1.39 0.74
C ASN A 23 14.34 0.83 1.93
N LYS A 24 13.77 0.81 3.14
CA LYS A 24 14.38 0.17 4.31
C LYS A 24 14.59 -1.32 4.06
N ALA A 25 13.57 -2.01 3.55
CA ALA A 25 13.64 -3.44 3.22
C ALA A 25 14.66 -3.71 2.10
N MET A 26 14.71 -2.86 1.07
CA MET A 26 15.69 -2.95 -0.02
C MET A 26 17.13 -2.78 0.48
N LYS A 27 17.35 -1.85 1.42
CA LYS A 27 18.67 -1.58 2.01
C LYS A 27 19.12 -2.64 3.00
N LYS A 28 18.24 -3.13 3.87
CA LYS A 28 18.61 -4.09 4.93
C LYS A 28 18.47 -5.55 4.49
N GLY A 29 17.60 -5.83 3.52
CA GLY A 29 17.07 -7.18 3.31
C GLY A 29 15.98 -7.50 4.33
N GLY A 30 15.30 -8.63 4.15
CA GLY A 30 14.31 -9.14 5.10
C GLY A 30 12.86 -8.81 4.72
N ILE A 31 11.96 -9.04 5.68
CA ILE A 31 10.51 -8.98 5.46
C ILE A 31 10.03 -7.53 5.60
N TYR A 32 9.13 -7.12 4.71
CA TYR A 32 8.39 -5.88 4.81
C TYR A 32 6.90 -6.15 4.66
N LYS A 33 6.11 -5.31 5.31
CA LYS A 33 4.65 -5.34 5.23
C LYS A 33 4.10 -3.93 5.32
N THR A 34 3.40 -3.51 4.28
CA THR A 34 2.83 -2.16 4.16
C THR A 34 1.43 -2.23 3.59
N SER A 35 0.57 -1.31 4.02
CA SER A 35 -0.81 -1.20 3.54
C SER A 35 -1.00 0.21 2.99
N TYR A 36 -1.51 0.34 1.77
CA TYR A 36 -1.67 1.62 1.09
C TYR A 36 -2.91 1.62 0.19
N ARG A 37 -3.39 2.82 -0.14
CA ARG A 37 -4.46 3.04 -1.11
C ARG A 37 -3.90 2.98 -2.52
N PHE A 38 -4.50 2.12 -3.34
CA PHE A 38 -4.12 1.91 -4.74
C PHE A 38 -5.31 2.17 -5.66
N LEU A 39 -5.06 2.92 -6.74
CA LEU A 39 -6.03 3.30 -7.74
C LEU A 39 -6.29 2.13 -8.70
N ARG A 40 -7.53 1.65 -8.72
CA ARG A 40 -7.96 0.60 -9.64
C ARG A 40 -8.49 1.16 -10.97
N LYS A 41 -8.73 0.25 -11.92
CA LYS A 41 -9.25 0.58 -13.26
C LYS A 41 -10.61 1.27 -13.23
N ASP A 42 -11.41 1.00 -12.20
CA ASP A 42 -12.70 1.63 -11.94
C ASP A 42 -12.57 3.05 -11.36
N ASN A 43 -11.34 3.56 -11.28
CA ASN A 43 -10.99 4.90 -10.85
C ASN A 43 -11.35 5.19 -9.37
N ARG A 44 -11.34 4.11 -8.57
CA ARG A 44 -11.56 4.15 -7.13
C ARG A 44 -10.30 3.69 -6.41
N TYR A 45 -10.02 4.32 -5.29
CA TYR A 45 -9.01 3.83 -4.36
C TYR A 45 -9.52 2.60 -3.61
N ARG A 46 -8.61 1.65 -3.38
CA ARG A 46 -8.82 0.46 -2.57
C ARG A 46 -7.60 0.23 -1.69
N PHE A 47 -7.81 -0.39 -0.54
CA PHE A 47 -6.70 -0.72 0.35
C PHE A 47 -6.08 -2.03 -0.08
N PHE A 48 -4.78 -1.98 -0.34
CA PHE A 48 -3.97 -3.15 -0.60
C PHE A 48 -2.92 -3.30 0.48
N GLU A 49 -2.72 -4.55 0.88
CA GLU A 49 -1.60 -4.95 1.72
C GLU A 49 -0.54 -5.58 0.82
N HIS A 50 0.69 -5.11 0.95
CA HIS A 50 1.85 -5.62 0.27
C HIS A 50 2.83 -6.17 1.30
N GLU A 51 3.11 -7.45 1.20
CA GLU A 51 4.02 -8.18 2.08
C GLU A 51 5.04 -8.92 1.24
N GLY A 52 6.32 -8.80 1.57
CA GLY A 52 7.36 -9.49 0.82
C GLY A 52 8.67 -9.59 1.57
N ILE A 53 9.58 -10.40 1.03
CA ILE A 53 10.93 -10.59 1.53
C ILE A 53 11.94 -10.14 0.46
N VAL A 54 12.88 -9.30 0.88
CA VAL A 54 14.02 -8.90 0.06
C VAL A 54 15.18 -9.84 0.37
N ILE A 55 15.55 -10.65 -0.62
CA ILE A 55 16.66 -11.59 -0.56
C ILE A 55 17.88 -10.92 -1.16
N LYS A 56 18.99 -10.92 -0.43
CA LYS A 56 20.28 -10.39 -0.88
C LYS A 56 21.27 -11.51 -1.19
N ASN A 57 22.14 -11.29 -2.15
CA ASN A 57 23.23 -12.21 -2.45
C ASN A 57 24.40 -12.03 -1.46
N LYS A 58 25.42 -12.91 -1.56
CA LYS A 58 26.64 -12.85 -0.72
C LYS A 58 27.40 -11.51 -0.81
N LYS A 59 27.22 -10.75 -1.90
CA LYS A 59 27.80 -9.41 -2.11
C LYS A 59 26.90 -8.27 -1.58
N LYS A 60 25.86 -8.58 -0.79
CA LYS A 60 24.85 -7.64 -0.24
C LYS A 60 24.01 -6.89 -1.29
N ASN A 61 24.07 -7.30 -2.55
CA ASN A 61 23.21 -6.79 -3.61
C ASN A 61 21.84 -7.47 -3.55
N ILE A 62 20.82 -6.76 -4.00
CA ILE A 62 19.46 -7.29 -4.06
C ILE A 62 19.44 -8.39 -5.11
N PHE A 63 19.10 -9.60 -4.67
CA PHE A 63 19.00 -10.76 -5.53
C PHE A 63 17.55 -10.85 -6.02
N TRP A 64 16.58 -10.97 -5.10
CA TRP A 64 15.17 -11.22 -5.43
C TRP A 64 14.24 -10.52 -4.43
N ILE A 65 13.04 -10.15 -4.88
CA ILE A 65 11.93 -9.75 -4.00
C ILE A 65 10.79 -10.74 -4.26
N ILE A 66 10.36 -11.46 -3.23
CA ILE A 66 9.21 -12.35 -3.29
C ILE A 66 8.14 -11.77 -2.40
N GLY A 67 6.94 -11.54 -2.91
CA GLY A 67 5.87 -10.94 -2.13
C GLY A 67 4.48 -11.25 -2.67
N SER A 68 3.49 -10.88 -1.87
CA SER A 68 2.08 -10.97 -2.22
C SER A 68 1.42 -9.61 -2.00
N ILE A 69 0.48 -9.29 -2.89
CA ILE A 69 -0.37 -8.10 -2.80
C ILE A 69 -1.81 -8.58 -2.61
N ARG A 70 -2.45 -8.18 -1.51
CA ARG A 70 -3.82 -8.59 -1.15
C ARG A 70 -4.73 -7.38 -1.08
N ASP A 71 -5.91 -7.44 -1.71
CA ASP A 71 -6.98 -6.44 -1.50
C ASP A 71 -7.56 -6.66 -0.10
N ILE A 72 -7.41 -5.67 0.79
CA ILE A 72 -7.92 -5.71 2.18
C ILE A 72 -9.09 -4.73 2.38
N THR A 73 -9.68 -4.23 1.29
CA THR A 73 -10.72 -3.20 1.34
C THR A 73 -11.91 -3.61 2.20
N ASP A 74 -12.38 -4.85 2.07
CA ASP A 74 -13.54 -5.31 2.84
C ASP A 74 -13.22 -5.52 4.31
N LYS A 75 -11.97 -5.92 4.63
CA LYS A 75 -11.46 -6.00 6.00
C LYS A 75 -11.47 -4.61 6.66
N VAL A 76 -10.99 -3.58 5.94
CA VAL A 76 -11.00 -2.19 6.41
C VAL A 76 -12.42 -1.66 6.59
N LYS A 77 -13.34 -1.94 5.66
CA LYS A 77 -14.76 -1.56 5.78
C LYS A 77 -15.41 -2.18 7.02
N LEU A 78 -15.18 -3.46 7.26
CA LEU A 78 -15.76 -4.17 8.41
C LEU A 78 -15.27 -3.56 9.73
N GLN A 79 -13.98 -3.25 9.83
CA GLN A 79 -13.40 -2.62 11.02
C GLN A 79 -13.87 -1.19 11.26
N ASN A 80 -14.02 -0.39 10.20
CA ASN A 80 -14.57 0.96 10.32
C ASN A 80 -16.04 0.94 10.80
N ARG A 81 -16.80 -0.10 10.44
CA ARG A 81 -18.18 -0.28 10.91
C ARG A 81 -18.26 -0.73 12.37
N THR A 82 -17.30 -1.51 12.86
CA THR A 82 -17.27 -2.01 14.24
C THR A 82 -16.58 -1.07 15.24
N GLY A 83 -16.03 0.07 14.78
CA GLY A 83 -15.41 1.06 15.67
C GLY A 83 -14.01 0.70 16.18
N LEU A 84 -13.40 -0.41 15.72
CA LEU A 84 -12.04 -0.83 16.10
C LEU A 84 -10.93 -0.05 15.35
N ALA A 85 -11.11 1.26 15.20
CA ALA A 85 -10.52 2.14 14.19
C ALA A 85 -8.97 2.35 14.20
N GLY A 86 -8.16 1.44 14.73
CA GLY A 86 -6.74 1.70 14.96
C GLY A 86 -5.71 0.98 14.08
N ALA A 87 -5.93 -0.27 13.66
CA ALA A 87 -4.79 -1.19 13.65
C ALA A 87 -4.24 -1.69 12.30
N LEU A 88 -4.93 -1.57 11.17
CA LEU A 88 -4.51 -2.32 9.96
C LEU A 88 -3.87 -1.51 8.83
N VAL A 89 -4.03 -0.20 8.83
CA VAL A 89 -3.42 0.63 7.79
C VAL A 89 -2.33 1.47 8.45
N LYS A 90 -1.08 1.05 8.27
CA LYS A 90 0.10 1.87 8.65
C LYS A 90 0.26 3.11 7.76
N ALA A 91 -0.59 3.31 6.76
CA ALA A 91 -0.75 4.60 6.12
C ALA A 91 -1.20 5.60 7.18
N LYS A 92 -0.64 6.82 7.15
CA LYS A 92 -0.99 7.90 8.09
C LYS A 92 -2.47 7.84 8.45
N THR A 93 -2.78 7.55 9.70
CA THR A 93 -4.14 7.51 10.24
C THR A 93 -4.73 8.92 10.21
N HIS A 94 -5.09 9.42 9.03
CA HIS A 94 -5.93 10.60 8.91
C HIS A 94 -7.37 10.15 9.20
N ARG A 95 -7.97 10.76 10.23
CA ARG A 95 -9.37 10.54 10.67
C ARG A 95 -10.40 11.06 9.65
N GLU A 96 -10.15 10.86 8.35
CA GLU A 96 -11.10 11.22 7.30
C GLU A 96 -12.12 10.07 7.12
N PRO A 97 -13.43 10.34 7.09
CA PRO A 97 -14.46 9.31 6.90
C PRO A 97 -14.24 8.50 5.61
N TRP A 98 -14.52 7.19 5.65
CA TRP A 98 -14.42 6.26 4.51
C TRP A 98 -14.99 6.81 3.18
N ALA A 99 -16.07 7.59 3.26
CA ALA A 99 -16.72 8.20 2.11
C ALA A 99 -15.84 9.22 1.34
N LYS A 100 -14.92 9.90 2.04
CA LYS A 100 -13.99 10.86 1.42
C LYS A 100 -12.74 10.18 0.83
N GLN A 101 -12.31 9.06 1.41
CA GLN A 101 -11.11 8.33 0.97
C GLN A 101 -11.31 7.52 -0.32
N ASN A 102 -12.56 7.23 -0.68
CA ASN A 102 -12.95 6.47 -1.89
C ASN A 102 -13.54 7.36 -3.00
N GLN A 103 -13.23 8.65 -3.00
CA GLN A 103 -13.69 9.53 -4.06
C GLN A 103 -13.14 9.11 -5.42
N ARG A 104 -14.01 9.17 -6.43
CA ARG A 104 -13.67 8.92 -7.83
C ARG A 104 -12.62 9.96 -8.24
N VAL A 105 -11.47 9.53 -8.75
CA VAL A 105 -10.42 10.47 -9.16
C VAL A 105 -10.87 11.11 -10.48
N ASN A 106 -11.57 12.24 -10.46
CA ASN A 106 -12.02 12.86 -11.71
C ASN A 106 -10.83 13.03 -12.67
N SER A 107 -10.92 12.41 -13.84
CA SER A 107 -9.95 12.63 -14.91
C SER A 107 -10.11 14.07 -15.36
N LEU A 108 -9.08 14.89 -15.12
CA LEU A 108 -8.84 16.09 -15.94
C LEU A 108 -8.52 15.65 -17.37
#